data_AF-X1BA01-F1
#
_entry.id   AF-X1BA01-F1
#
_cell.length_a   1.000
_cell.length_b   1.000
_cell.length_c   1.000
_cell.angle_alpha   90.00
_cell.angle_beta   90.00
_cell.angle_gamma   90.00
#
_symmetry.space_group_name_H-M   'P 1'
#
loop_
_entity.id
_entity.type
_entity.pdbx_description
1 polymer ?
#
loop_
_entity_poly.entity_id
_entity_poly.type
_entity_poly.pdbx_seq_one_letter_code
_entity_poly.pdbx_strand_id
1 'polypeptide(L)'
;MKKKILFSLILILVFLHPYAWDEDVWSQSFKKISAIVPFIEENYYKEVDHEELAFSSIRGILLTLDPHSYFLEPKNLSTLREDYKGKYFGLGIMI
;
A
#
# COMPACT_ATOMS: atom_id res chain seq x y z
N MET A 1 8.16 -51.85 23.12
CA MET A 1 8.66 -50.48 23.39
C MET A 1 9.21 -49.77 22.15
N LYS A 2 9.83 -50.46 21.18
CA LYS A 2 10.41 -49.86 19.94
C LYS A 2 9.41 -49.14 19.02
N LYS A 3 8.16 -49.62 18.90
CA LYS A 3 7.13 -48.99 18.04
C LYS A 3 6.62 -47.64 18.55
N LYS A 4 6.64 -47.41 19.88
CA LYS A 4 6.25 -46.12 20.48
C LYS A 4 7.31 -45.03 20.23
N ILE A 5 8.58 -45.43 20.21
CA ILE A 5 9.72 -44.55 19.90
C ILE A 5 9.69 -44.16 18.42
N LEU A 6 9.38 -45.11 17.52
CA LEU A 6 9.23 -44.85 16.09
C LEU A 6 8.09 -43.86 15.80
N PHE A 7 6.96 -43.99 16.50
CA PHE A 7 5.80 -43.10 16.35
C PHE A 7 6.09 -41.68 16.87
N SER A 8 6.83 -41.57 17.98
CA SER A 8 7.32 -40.28 18.50
C SER A 8 8.30 -39.61 17.53
N LEU A 9 9.18 -40.39 16.91
CA LEU A 9 10.14 -39.89 15.93
C LEU A 9 9.45 -39.37 14.65
N ILE A 10 8.40 -40.05 14.20
CA ILE A 10 7.54 -39.61 13.08
C ILE A 10 6.77 -38.33 13.44
N LEU A 11 6.27 -38.21 14.66
CA LEU A 11 5.56 -37.00 15.13
C LEU A 11 6.50 -35.78 15.17
N ILE A 12 7.75 -35.98 15.60
CA ILE A 12 8.81 -34.96 15.57
C ILE A 12 9.21 -34.59 14.14
N LEU A 13 9.28 -35.57 13.23
CA LEU A 13 9.61 -35.33 11.82
C LEU A 13 8.54 -34.50 11.10
N VAL A 14 7.26 -34.72 11.43
CA VAL A 14 6.13 -33.93 10.90
C VAL A 14 6.11 -32.51 11.47
N PHE A 15 6.56 -32.33 12.72
CA PHE A 15 6.70 -31.01 13.34
C PHE A 15 7.91 -30.21 12.83
N LEU A 16 8.95 -30.90 12.34
CA LEU A 16 10.15 -30.30 11.75
C LEU A 16 10.00 -29.94 10.28
N HIS A 17 8.87 -30.27 9.63
CA HIS A 17 8.62 -29.76 8.30
C HIS A 17 8.43 -28.25 8.43
N PRO A 18 9.30 -27.41 7.85
CA PRO A 18 9.04 -25.99 7.82
C PRO A 18 7.73 -25.86 7.04
N TYR A 19 6.67 -25.45 7.73
CA TYR A 19 5.55 -24.81 7.06
C TYR A 19 6.18 -23.62 6.36
N ALA A 20 6.50 -23.76 5.08
CA ALA A 20 6.92 -22.66 4.26
C ALA A 20 5.66 -21.82 4.08
N TRP A 21 5.54 -20.77 4.88
CA TRP A 21 4.56 -19.72 4.65
C TRP A 21 5.01 -19.09 3.33
N ASP A 22 4.38 -19.50 2.24
CA ASP A 22 4.56 -18.82 0.96
C ASP A 22 4.07 -17.39 1.18
N GLU A 23 4.99 -16.46 1.34
CA GLU A 23 4.64 -15.06 1.57
C GLU A 23 3.92 -14.57 0.31
N ASP A 24 2.66 -14.18 0.49
CA ASP A 24 1.86 -13.72 -0.62
C ASP A 24 2.49 -12.46 -1.26
N VAL A 25 2.18 -12.26 -2.54
CA VAL A 25 2.74 -11.16 -3.35
C VAL A 25 2.47 -9.79 -2.71
N TRP A 26 1.35 -9.64 -2.00
CA TRP A 26 0.98 -8.39 -1.34
C TRP A 26 1.89 -8.09 -0.15
N SER A 27 2.14 -9.08 0.71
CA SER A 27 3.07 -8.97 1.83
C SER A 27 4.49 -8.61 1.37
N GLN A 28 4.98 -9.26 0.31
CA GLN A 28 6.28 -8.93 -0.28
C GLN A 28 6.35 -7.51 -0.85
N SER A 29 5.26 -7.05 -1.49
CA SER A 29 5.18 -5.71 -2.08
C SER A 29 5.16 -4.64 -1.01
N PHE A 30 4.39 -4.85 0.06
CA PHE A 30 4.36 -3.95 1.22
C PHE A 30 5.73 -3.82 1.85
N LYS A 31 6.44 -4.95 2.06
CA LYS A 31 7.81 -4.95 2.59
C LYS A 31 8.79 -4.13 1.74
N LYS A 32 8.68 -4.22 0.41
CA LYS A 32 9.51 -3.42 -0.52
C LYS A 32 9.19 -1.93 -0.41
N ILE A 33 7.92 -1.55 -0.37
CA ILE A 33 7.49 -0.16 -0.23
C ILE A 33 7.97 0.40 1.11
N SER A 34 7.79 -0.34 2.21
CA SER A 34 8.28 0.07 3.53
C SER A 34 9.80 0.21 3.60
N ALA A 35 10.56 -0.57 2.82
CA ALA A 35 12.02 -0.47 2.77
C ALA A 35 12.50 0.73 1.93
N ILE A 36 11.70 1.19 0.96
CA ILE A 36 12.12 2.28 0.06
C ILE A 36 11.97 3.66 0.70
N VAL A 37 10.99 3.83 1.60
CA VAL A 37 10.75 5.08 2.32
C VAL A 37 11.98 5.54 3.12
N PRO A 38 12.55 4.76 4.04
CA PRO A 38 13.74 5.17 4.78
C PRO A 38 14.96 5.33 3.87
N PHE A 39 15.06 4.53 2.81
CA PHE A 39 16.12 4.69 1.81
C PHE A 39 16.05 6.06 1.12
N ILE A 40 14.86 6.54 0.77
CA ILE A 40 14.68 7.88 0.19
C ILE A 40 15.04 8.95 1.23
N GLU A 41 14.57 8.83 2.45
CA GLU A 41 14.85 9.80 3.53
C GLU A 41 16.34 9.95 3.82
N GLU A 42 17.10 8.86 3.83
CA GLU A 42 18.54 8.88 4.11
C GLU A 42 19.39 9.38 2.93
N ASN A 43 18.94 9.15 1.69
CA ASN A 43 19.76 9.40 0.49
C ASN A 43 19.32 10.62 -0.31
N TYR A 44 18.17 11.21 0.00
CA TYR A 44 17.68 12.40 -0.71
C TYR A 44 18.34 13.67 -0.17
N TYR A 45 18.64 14.59 -1.08
CA TYR A 45 19.40 15.81 -0.78
C TYR A 45 18.61 16.88 0.01
N LYS A 46 17.32 16.67 0.23
CA LYS A 46 16.39 17.57 0.93
C LYS A 46 15.56 16.78 1.94
N GLU A 47 14.99 17.51 2.90
CA GLU A 47 13.94 16.98 3.77
C GLU A 47 12.75 16.52 2.92
N VAL A 48 12.26 15.32 3.23
CA VAL A 48 11.17 14.67 2.51
C VAL A 48 9.89 14.87 3.32
N ASP A 49 8.86 15.44 2.68
CA ASP A 49 7.53 15.49 3.26
C ASP A 49 6.84 14.13 3.11
N HIS A 50 6.61 13.44 4.23
CA HIS A 50 5.98 12.12 4.22
C HIS A 50 4.52 12.16 3.74
N GLU A 51 3.79 13.26 3.97
CA GLU A 51 2.41 13.42 3.51
C GLU A 51 2.39 13.54 1.98
N GLU A 52 3.28 14.37 1.42
CA GLU A 52 3.44 14.50 -0.03
C GLU A 52 3.88 13.19 -0.68
N LEU A 53 4.79 12.45 -0.05
CA LEU A 53 5.26 11.15 -0.52
C LEU A 53 4.13 10.11 -0.53
N ALA A 54 3.32 10.07 0.53
CA ALA A 54 2.17 9.17 0.62
C ALA A 54 1.13 9.47 -0.46
N PHE A 55 0.72 10.73 -0.62
CA PHE A 55 -0.26 11.12 -1.64
C PHE A 55 0.26 10.87 -3.07
N SER A 56 1.54 11.14 -3.32
CA SER A 56 2.18 10.85 -4.61
C SER A 56 2.21 9.35 -4.92
N SER A 57 2.44 8.52 -3.89
CA SER A 57 2.44 7.06 -4.03
C SER A 57 1.05 6.53 -4.42
N ILE A 58 -0.02 7.03 -3.77
CA ILE A 58 -1.40 6.68 -4.11
C ILE A 58 -1.73 7.10 -5.55
N ARG A 59 -1.34 8.31 -5.95
CA ARG A 59 -1.52 8.78 -7.34
C ARG A 59 -0.81 7.87 -8.34
N GLY A 60 0.44 7.49 -8.09
CA GLY A 60 1.21 6.60 -8.97
C GLY A 60 0.55 5.22 -9.15
N ILE A 61 0.00 4.66 -8.07
CA ILE A 61 -0.74 3.40 -8.12
C ILE A 61 -1.99 3.53 -8.99
N LEU A 62 -2.80 4.59 -8.80
CA LEU A 62 -4.02 4.80 -9.57
C LEU A 62 -3.76 5.09 -11.06
N LEU A 63 -2.70 5.81 -11.39
CA LEU A 63 -2.29 6.05 -12.78
C LEU A 63 -1.99 4.75 -13.55
N THR A 64 -1.60 3.69 -12.84
CA THR A 64 -1.35 2.37 -13.44
C THR A 64 -2.65 1.59 -13.68
N LEU A 65 -3.72 1.91 -12.95
CA LEU A 65 -5.00 1.23 -13.05
C LEU A 65 -5.81 1.71 -14.27
N ASP A 66 -5.99 3.03 -14.40
CA ASP A 66 -6.72 3.65 -15.50
C ASP A 66 -6.48 5.18 -15.53
N PRO A 67 -6.35 5.82 -16.71
CA PRO A 67 -6.21 7.28 -16.84
C PRO A 67 -7.33 8.11 -16.21
N HIS A 68 -8.51 7.56 -15.95
CA HIS A 68 -9.63 8.29 -15.32
C HIS A 68 -9.71 8.10 -13.80
N SER A 69 -8.90 7.22 -13.21
CA SER A 69 -8.84 7.03 -11.76
C SER A 69 -7.94 8.09 -11.12
N TYR A 70 -8.52 8.95 -10.27
CA TYR A 70 -7.80 10.04 -9.61
C TYR A 70 -7.97 10.02 -8.08
N PHE A 71 -6.89 10.35 -7.37
CA PHE A 71 -6.90 10.51 -5.91
C PHE A 71 -7.15 11.98 -5.53
N LEU A 72 -8.24 12.24 -4.82
CA LEU A 72 -8.60 13.57 -4.33
C LEU A 72 -7.98 13.86 -2.97
N GLU A 73 -6.91 14.65 -2.97
CA GLU A 73 -6.31 15.16 -1.75
C GLU A 73 -7.25 16.09 -0.98
N PRO A 74 -7.16 16.16 0.36
CA PRO A 74 -8.02 17.01 1.18
C PRO A 74 -8.06 18.49 0.74
N LYS A 75 -6.92 19.02 0.29
CA LYS A 75 -6.81 20.39 -0.25
C LYS A 75 -7.63 20.55 -1.53
N ASN A 76 -7.47 19.63 -2.48
CA ASN A 76 -8.17 19.64 -3.76
C ASN A 76 -9.68 19.44 -3.57
N LEU A 77 -10.08 18.58 -2.63
CA LEU A 77 -11.47 18.37 -2.26
C LEU A 77 -12.11 19.65 -1.72
N SER A 78 -11.38 20.41 -0.91
CA SER A 78 -11.88 21.65 -0.31
C SER A 78 -12.12 22.71 -1.39
N THR A 79 -11.16 22.91 -2.29
CA THR A 79 -11.32 23.80 -3.46
C THR A 79 -12.47 23.38 -4.35
N LEU A 80 -12.58 22.09 -4.70
CA LEU A 80 -13.72 21.61 -5.50
C LEU A 80 -15.06 21.88 -4.82
N ARG A 81 -15.15 21.66 -3.49
CA ARG A 81 -16.38 21.96 -2.75
C ARG A 81 -16.67 23.45 -2.69
N GLU A 82 -15.66 24.30 -2.65
CA GLU A 82 -15.81 25.76 -2.75
C GLU A 82 -16.30 26.16 -4.14
N ASP A 83 -15.72 25.60 -5.20
CA ASP A 83 -16.16 25.81 -6.59
C ASP A 83 -17.61 25.35 -6.80
N TYR A 84 -18.00 24.20 -6.23
CA TYR A 84 -19.39 23.71 -6.30
C TYR A 84 -20.38 24.55 -5.47
N LYS A 85 -19.93 25.15 -4.36
CA LYS A 85 -20.75 26.02 -3.51
C LYS A 85 -20.78 27.47 -4.00
N GLY A 86 -19.79 27.88 -4.79
CA GLY A 86 -19.73 29.15 -5.48
C GLY A 86 -20.89 29.24 -6.44
N LYS A 87 -21.98 29.87 -6.00
CA LYS A 87 -23.25 30.08 -6.73
C LYS A 87 -23.05 30.24 -8.24
N TYR A 88 -23.23 29.15 -9.00
CA TYR A 88 -23.37 29.20 -10.45
C TYR A 88 -24.69 29.91 -10.78
N PHE A 89 -24.66 31.22 -10.98
CA PHE A 89 -25.67 31.92 -11.77
C PHE A 89 -25.41 31.68 -13.27
N GLY A 90 -25.38 30.41 -13.70
CA GLY A 90 -25.00 30.07 -15.06
C GLY A 90 -25.22 28.58 -15.38
N LEU A 91 -26.33 28.31 -16.07
CA LEU A 91 -26.67 27.11 -16.86
C LEU A 91 -26.63 25.71 -16.23
N GLY A 92 -26.15 25.51 -15.00
CA GLY A 92 -26.39 24.27 -14.25
C GLY A 92 -25.90 23.00 -14.95
N ILE A 93 -24.80 23.08 -15.68
CA ILE A 93 -24.18 21.89 -16.30
C ILE A 93 -23.10 21.39 -15.34
N MET A 94 -23.38 20.27 -14.68
CA MET A 94 -22.35 19.37 -14.14
C MET A 94 -22.03 18.37 -15.25
N ILE A 95 -20.75 18.26 -15.64
CA ILE A 95 -20.27 17.15 -16.46
C ILE A 95 -20.05 15.93 -15.56
#